data_AF-A0A0K0D026-F1
#
_entry.id   AF-A0A0K0D026-F1
#
_cell.length_a   1.000
_cell.length_b   1.000
_cell.length_c   1.000
_cell.angle_alpha   90.00
_cell.angle_beta   90.00
_cell.angle_gamma   90.00
#
_symmetry.space_group_name_H-M   'P 1'
#
loop_
_entity.id
_entity.type
_entity.pdbx_description
1 polymer ?
#
loop_
_entity_poly.entity_id
_entity_poly.type
_entity_poly.pdbx_seq_one_letter_code
_entity_poly.pdbx_strand_id
1 'polypeptide(L)'
;MEKFESREENQGVSRVGELCYDRTTSNEIEKKVQSTLRGKTVKKSQYEILPLTVELNKDRSLGLIIKKDLVIGVKFDSPCLGILQSGDILFTFNNEVFSEDPAKNKEMLAKANHNGGKYTVSVIRFKRRAPVKPIFPKGFEPSEDCDYQWTVLYLLRGMSLGLDVRMIEGKVYVANIVPDSIAGMSLLIGECIVDVEGELITSVSQVRQLKSTVYSFSVFD
;
A
#
# COMPACT_ATOMS: atom_id res chain seq x y z
N MET A 1 48.15 28.29 28.20
CA MET A 1 48.12 26.87 27.79
C MET A 1 46.70 26.39 28.03
N GLU A 2 45.92 26.46 26.96
CA GLU A 2 44.45 26.40 26.95
C GLU A 2 43.95 24.96 27.07
N LYS A 3 42.86 24.78 27.83
CA LYS A 3 42.10 23.52 27.84
C LYS A 3 41.13 23.55 26.66
N PHE A 4 41.36 22.65 25.72
CA PHE A 4 40.51 22.40 24.57
C PHE A 4 39.21 21.73 25.01
N GLU A 5 38.09 22.44 24.90
CA GLU A 5 36.74 21.88 24.96
C GLU A 5 36.39 21.31 23.58
N SER A 6 36.20 20.00 23.49
CA SER A 6 35.65 19.36 22.29
C SER A 6 34.12 19.41 22.34
N ARG A 7 33.55 20.28 21.52
CA ARG A 7 32.12 20.32 21.16
C ARG A 7 31.82 19.16 20.21
N GLU A 8 30.95 18.23 20.61
CA GLU A 8 30.26 17.35 19.65
C GLU A 8 28.95 18.03 19.23
N GLU A 9 28.97 18.55 18.01
CA GLU A 9 27.79 18.99 17.26
C GLU A 9 26.95 17.76 16.88
N ASN A 10 25.92 17.45 17.67
CA ASN A 10 24.86 16.56 17.20
C ASN A 10 23.94 17.36 16.28
N GLN A 11 24.23 17.23 14.98
CA GLN A 11 23.45 17.74 13.87
C GLN A 11 22.00 17.26 13.96
N GLY A 12 21.09 18.24 13.90
CA GLY A 12 19.66 18.03 13.90
C GLY A 12 19.24 17.18 12.71
N VAL A 13 18.71 16.00 13.01
CA VAL A 13 17.90 15.23 12.06
C VAL A 13 16.58 15.98 11.88
N SER A 14 16.49 16.75 10.80
CA SER A 14 15.26 17.38 10.33
C SER A 14 14.17 16.33 10.16
N ARG A 15 13.18 16.36 11.05
CA ARG A 15 11.92 15.63 10.88
C ARG A 15 11.23 16.20 9.64
N VAL A 16 11.15 15.39 8.59
CA VAL A 16 10.30 15.66 7.42
C VAL A 16 8.89 15.94 7.96
N GLY A 17 8.40 17.16 7.72
CA GLY A 17 7.21 17.69 8.35
C GLY A 17 5.99 16.80 8.14
N GLU A 18 5.33 16.43 9.23
CA GLU A 18 3.94 15.98 9.16
C GLU A 18 3.13 17.11 8.53
N LEU A 19 2.56 16.87 7.34
CA LEU A 19 1.54 17.73 6.77
C LEU A 19 0.34 17.74 7.75
N CYS A 20 0.24 18.79 8.56
CA CYS A 20 -0.92 19.04 9.39
C CYS A 20 -2.11 19.41 8.49
N TYR A 21 -2.90 18.40 8.13
CA TYR A 21 -4.22 18.61 7.54
C TYR A 21 -5.16 19.24 8.57
N ASP A 22 -6.03 20.15 8.11
CA ASP A 22 -7.10 20.66 8.96
C ASP A 22 -8.09 19.54 9.35
N ARG A 23 -8.94 19.81 10.35
CA ARG A 23 -9.89 18.79 10.86
C ARG A 23 -10.86 18.30 9.77
N THR A 24 -11.25 19.18 8.86
CA THR A 24 -12.20 18.87 7.78
C THR A 24 -11.58 17.87 6.81
N THR A 25 -10.36 18.14 6.37
CA THR A 25 -9.59 17.31 5.45
C THR A 25 -9.27 15.95 6.07
N SER A 26 -8.90 15.91 7.36
CA SER A 26 -8.67 14.65 8.07
C SER A 26 -9.93 13.76 8.09
N ASN A 27 -11.10 14.34 8.31
CA ASN A 27 -12.37 13.60 8.29
C ASN A 27 -12.72 13.07 6.90
N GLU A 28 -12.43 13.82 5.84
CA GLU A 28 -12.65 13.38 4.46
C GLU A 28 -11.73 12.22 4.05
N ILE A 29 -10.45 12.29 4.43
CA ILE A 29 -9.49 11.21 4.24
C ILE A 29 -9.96 9.93 4.93
N GLU A 30 -10.37 10.03 6.20
CA GLU A 30 -10.88 8.87 6.94
C GLU A 30 -12.12 8.28 6.27
N LYS A 31 -13.07 9.11 5.85
CA LYS A 31 -14.26 8.64 5.10
C LYS A 31 -13.87 7.90 3.83
N LYS A 32 -12.94 8.44 3.04
CA LYS A 32 -12.46 7.79 1.81
C LYS A 32 -11.81 6.43 2.10
N VAL A 33 -10.93 6.37 3.10
CA VAL A 33 -10.29 5.13 3.56
C VAL A 33 -11.31 4.07 3.94
N GLN A 34 -12.27 4.40 4.82
CA GLN A 34 -13.30 3.44 5.25
C GLN A 34 -14.23 3.04 4.10
N SER A 35 -14.55 3.97 3.20
CA SER A 35 -15.40 3.69 2.02
C SER A 35 -14.70 2.79 0.99
N THR A 36 -13.37 2.68 1.04
CA THR A 36 -12.61 1.81 0.13
C THR A 36 -12.46 0.40 0.68
N LEU A 37 -12.49 0.18 1.99
CA LEU A 37 -12.27 -1.13 2.60
C LEU A 37 -13.55 -1.99 2.62
N ARG A 38 -13.42 -3.30 2.34
CA ARG A 38 -14.49 -4.31 2.48
C ARG A 38 -14.66 -4.84 3.90
N GLY A 39 -13.73 -4.54 4.81
CA GLY A 39 -13.62 -5.20 6.11
C GLY A 39 -13.40 -4.24 7.27
N LYS A 40 -12.44 -4.59 8.12
CA LYS A 40 -12.14 -3.87 9.38
C LYS A 40 -11.74 -2.42 9.11
N THR A 41 -12.04 -1.58 10.09
CA THR A 41 -11.54 -0.21 10.10
C THR A 41 -10.03 -0.20 10.31
N VAL A 42 -9.36 0.75 9.67
CA VAL A 42 -7.92 0.94 9.79
C VAL A 42 -7.61 2.23 10.52
N LYS A 43 -6.54 2.20 11.31
CA LYS A 43 -6.03 3.36 12.05
C LYS A 43 -5.20 4.26 11.14
N LYS A 44 -5.09 5.53 11.49
CA LYS A 44 -4.26 6.52 10.76
C LYS A 44 -2.79 6.10 10.64
N SER A 45 -2.26 5.34 11.61
CA SER A 45 -0.90 4.80 11.56
C SER A 45 -0.66 3.76 10.45
N GLN A 46 -1.72 3.22 9.86
CA GLN A 46 -1.67 2.13 8.87
C GLN A 46 -1.70 2.62 7.42
N TYR A 47 -1.77 3.94 7.21
CA TYR A 47 -1.66 4.54 5.90
C TYR A 47 -0.87 5.84 5.99
N GLU A 48 -0.49 6.36 4.84
CA GLU A 48 0.19 7.64 4.70
C GLU A 48 -0.40 8.41 3.53
N ILE A 49 -0.21 9.72 3.55
CA ILE A 49 -0.65 10.61 2.47
C ILE A 49 0.60 11.10 1.77
N LEU A 50 0.72 10.77 0.49
CA LEU A 50 1.92 11.02 -0.30
C LEU A 50 1.59 12.05 -1.38
N PRO A 51 2.22 13.24 -1.36
CA PRO A 51 2.20 14.15 -2.49
C PRO A 51 3.18 13.64 -3.55
N LEU A 52 2.64 13.15 -4.66
CA LEU A 52 3.42 12.60 -5.77
C LEU A 52 3.40 13.59 -6.94
N THR A 53 4.52 13.70 -7.65
CA THR A 53 4.64 14.58 -8.81
C THR A 53 4.57 13.75 -10.07
N VAL A 54 3.69 14.12 -11.00
CA VAL A 54 3.56 13.49 -12.32
C VAL A 54 3.81 14.54 -13.40
N GLU A 55 4.70 14.22 -14.34
CA GLU A 55 4.96 15.06 -15.50
C GLU A 55 4.31 14.44 -16.74
N LEU A 56 3.41 15.20 -17.36
CA LEU A 56 2.58 14.78 -18.48
C LEU A 56 2.99 15.52 -19.74
N ASN A 57 3.22 14.77 -20.81
CA ASN A 57 3.29 15.36 -22.14
C ASN A 57 1.88 15.68 -22.64
N LYS A 58 1.77 16.74 -23.44
CA LYS A 58 0.51 17.13 -24.08
C LYS A 58 -0.10 15.96 -24.85
N ASP A 59 -1.41 15.76 -24.69
CA ASP A 59 -2.22 14.72 -25.31
C ASP A 59 -1.79 13.27 -24.97
N ARG A 60 -0.86 13.07 -24.00
CA ARG A 60 -0.52 11.76 -23.46
C ARG A 60 -1.46 11.40 -22.32
N SER A 61 -1.94 10.16 -22.32
CA SER A 61 -2.74 9.65 -21.20
C SER A 61 -1.88 9.39 -19.97
N LEU A 62 -2.39 9.73 -18.78
CA LEU A 62 -1.87 9.29 -17.48
C LEU A 62 -1.71 7.77 -17.36
N GLY A 63 -2.47 6.99 -18.14
CA GLY A 63 -2.41 5.52 -18.12
C GLY A 63 -2.92 4.86 -16.83
N LEU A 64 -3.67 5.59 -16.01
CA LEU A 64 -4.30 5.04 -14.81
C LEU A 64 -5.57 4.26 -15.15
N ILE A 65 -5.75 3.11 -14.51
CA ILE A 65 -7.01 2.37 -14.50
C ILE A 65 -7.64 2.63 -13.13
N ILE A 66 -8.72 3.41 -13.10
CA ILE A 66 -9.31 3.91 -11.86
C ILE A 66 -10.74 3.38 -11.74
N LYS A 67 -11.10 2.94 -10.53
CA LYS A 67 -12.47 2.64 -10.14
C LYS A 67 -12.89 3.58 -9.02
N LYS A 68 -13.78 4.53 -9.32
CA LYS A 68 -14.12 5.69 -8.46
C LYS A 68 -12.89 6.57 -8.24
N ASP A 69 -12.19 6.39 -7.12
CA ASP A 69 -10.95 7.07 -6.72
C ASP A 69 -9.82 6.09 -6.41
N LEU A 70 -10.06 4.77 -6.54
CA LEU A 70 -9.06 3.73 -6.33
C LEU A 70 -8.32 3.41 -7.63
N VAL A 71 -6.99 3.47 -7.60
CA VAL A 71 -6.14 2.95 -8.68
C VAL A 71 -6.14 1.42 -8.61
N ILE A 72 -6.64 0.78 -9.66
CA ILE A 72 -6.70 -0.69 -9.77
C ILE A 72 -5.68 -1.25 -10.78
N GLY A 73 -4.91 -0.38 -11.41
CA GLY A 73 -3.88 -0.75 -12.37
C GLY A 73 -3.22 0.49 -12.96
N VAL A 74 -1.97 0.34 -13.40
CA VAL A 74 -1.21 1.38 -14.08
C VAL A 74 -0.68 0.79 -15.38
N LYS A 75 -1.02 1.40 -16.51
CA LYS A 75 -0.59 0.92 -17.83
C LYS A 75 0.93 0.96 -17.93
N PHE A 76 1.48 -0.08 -18.54
CA PHE A 76 2.88 -0.12 -18.94
C PHE A 76 3.18 1.06 -19.88
N ASP A 77 4.37 1.65 -19.75
CA ASP A 77 4.80 2.85 -20.48
C ASP A 77 3.87 4.08 -20.31
N SER A 78 3.24 4.21 -19.14
CA SER A 78 2.51 5.43 -18.78
C SER A 78 3.36 6.38 -17.93
N PRO A 79 3.08 7.69 -17.95
CA PRO A 79 3.78 8.67 -17.10
C PRO A 79 3.65 8.40 -15.59
N CYS A 80 2.64 7.62 -15.20
CA CYS A 80 2.37 7.30 -13.80
C CYS A 80 3.07 6.02 -13.33
N LEU A 81 3.64 5.23 -14.24
CA LEU A 81 4.31 3.98 -13.89
C LEU A 81 5.50 4.24 -12.96
N GLY A 82 5.54 3.54 -11.83
CA GLY A 82 6.58 3.71 -10.80
C GLY A 82 6.36 4.89 -9.85
N ILE A 83 5.36 5.75 -10.12
CA ILE A 83 4.99 6.87 -9.26
C ILE A 83 3.73 6.51 -8.47
N LEU A 84 2.66 6.25 -9.22
CA LEU A 84 1.41 5.72 -8.70
C LEU A 84 1.43 4.20 -8.81
N GLN A 85 0.72 3.55 -7.90
CA GLN A 85 0.60 2.10 -7.89
C GLN A 85 -0.84 1.68 -7.65
N SER A 86 -1.14 0.44 -8.01
CA SER A 86 -2.37 -0.22 -7.61
C SER A 86 -2.56 -0.13 -6.09
N GLY A 87 -3.82 0.05 -5.68
CA GLY A 87 -4.20 0.23 -4.29
C GLY A 87 -4.04 1.65 -3.74
N ASP A 88 -3.48 2.60 -4.49
CA ASP A 88 -3.50 4.01 -4.12
C ASP A 88 -4.92 4.58 -4.23
N ILE A 89 -5.36 5.32 -3.20
CA ILE A 89 -6.60 6.09 -3.24
C ILE A 89 -6.25 7.53 -3.62
N LEU A 90 -6.77 7.98 -4.74
CA LEU A 90 -6.56 9.35 -5.22
C LEU A 90 -7.34 10.33 -4.34
N PHE A 91 -6.63 11.29 -3.74
CA PHE A 91 -7.24 12.27 -2.86
C PHE A 91 -7.34 13.65 -3.51
N THR A 92 -6.22 14.21 -3.98
CA THR A 92 -6.22 15.47 -4.72
C THR A 92 -5.40 15.38 -6.00
N PHE A 93 -5.77 16.21 -6.98
CA PHE A 93 -5.03 16.43 -8.22
C PHE A 93 -4.88 17.94 -8.43
N ASN A 94 -3.65 18.45 -8.31
CA ASN A 94 -3.32 19.87 -8.39
C ASN A 94 -4.22 20.76 -7.49
N ASN A 95 -4.37 20.35 -6.23
CA ASN A 95 -5.23 20.95 -5.19
C ASN A 95 -6.74 20.79 -5.38
N GLU A 96 -7.21 20.19 -6.48
CA GLU A 96 -8.62 19.81 -6.64
C GLU A 96 -8.87 18.45 -5.98
N VAL A 97 -9.90 18.36 -5.12
CA VAL A 97 -10.26 17.12 -4.42
C VAL A 97 -11.00 16.18 -5.35
N PHE A 98 -10.66 14.89 -5.33
CA PHE A 98 -11.41 13.85 -6.05
C PHE A 98 -12.84 13.75 -5.51
N SER A 99 -13.78 14.12 -6.38
CA SER A 99 -15.21 14.15 -6.13
C SER A 99 -15.79 12.74 -6.00
N GLU A 100 -16.92 12.64 -5.29
CA GLU A 100 -17.76 11.43 -5.27
C GLU A 100 -18.44 11.18 -6.63
N ASP A 101 -18.57 12.22 -7.47
CA ASP A 101 -19.05 12.14 -8.85
C ASP A 101 -17.91 11.74 -9.81
N PRO A 102 -17.91 10.51 -10.37
CA PRO A 102 -16.85 10.05 -11.27
C PRO A 102 -16.73 10.85 -12.56
N ALA A 103 -17.81 11.51 -13.02
CA ALA A 103 -17.79 12.29 -14.25
C ALA A 103 -16.88 13.53 -14.11
N LYS A 104 -16.96 14.22 -12.97
CA LYS A 104 -16.07 15.35 -12.64
C LYS A 104 -14.61 14.95 -12.61
N ASN A 105 -14.30 13.83 -11.97
CA ASN A 105 -12.93 13.31 -11.91
C ASN A 105 -12.41 12.97 -13.31
N LYS A 106 -13.26 12.39 -14.17
CA LYS A 106 -12.89 12.09 -15.55
C LYS A 106 -12.60 13.35 -16.36
N GLU A 107 -13.40 14.41 -16.18
CA GLU A 107 -13.19 15.70 -16.85
C GLU A 107 -11.87 16.36 -16.39
N MET A 108 -11.63 16.40 -15.08
CA MET A 108 -10.39 16.92 -14.48
C MET A 108 -9.15 16.22 -15.05
N LEU A 109 -9.15 14.89 -15.09
CA LEU A 109 -8.04 14.10 -15.66
C LEU A 109 -7.92 14.25 -17.18
N ALA A 110 -9.04 14.43 -17.89
CA ALA A 110 -9.02 14.69 -19.34
C ALA A 110 -8.37 16.04 -19.67
N LYS A 111 -8.68 17.09 -18.89
CA LYS A 111 -8.02 18.41 -19.00
C LYS A 111 -6.51 18.27 -18.77
N ALA A 112 -6.11 17.48 -17.78
CA ALA A 112 -4.69 17.23 -17.51
C ALA A 112 -3.98 16.55 -18.68
N ASN A 113 -4.59 15.50 -19.26
CA ASN A 113 -4.06 14.83 -20.44
C ASN A 113 -3.94 15.80 -21.64
N HIS A 114 -4.94 16.65 -21.87
CA HIS A 114 -4.94 17.56 -23.03
C HIS A 114 -3.91 18.69 -22.90
N ASN A 115 -3.75 19.25 -21.69
CA ASN A 115 -2.85 20.38 -21.48
C ASN A 115 -1.40 19.93 -21.34
N GLY A 116 -1.16 18.77 -20.73
CA GLY A 116 0.16 18.38 -20.25
C GLY A 116 0.66 19.32 -19.14
N GLY A 117 1.85 19.05 -18.64
CA GLY A 117 2.51 19.82 -17.60
C GLY A 117 2.80 19.00 -16.35
N LYS A 118 3.13 19.71 -15.28
CA LYS A 118 3.53 19.13 -14.00
C LYS A 118 2.37 19.19 -13.02
N TYR A 119 1.97 18.03 -12.51
CA TYR A 119 0.84 17.89 -11.60
C TYR A 119 1.28 17.29 -10.28
N THR A 120 0.73 17.81 -9.18
CA THR A 120 0.87 17.18 -7.86
C THR A 120 -0.38 16.36 -7.57
N VAL A 121 -0.22 15.07 -7.32
CA VAL A 121 -1.29 14.14 -6.97
C VAL A 121 -1.08 13.68 -5.54
N SER A 122 -1.99 14.03 -4.62
CA SER A 122 -1.94 13.46 -3.27
C SER A 122 -2.70 12.16 -3.25
N VAL A 123 -2.06 11.10 -2.77
CA VAL A 123 -2.67 9.78 -2.64
C VAL A 123 -2.62 9.28 -1.20
N ILE A 124 -3.61 8.48 -0.82
CA ILE A 124 -3.60 7.72 0.42
C ILE A 124 -3.09 6.32 0.09
N ARG A 125 -1.99 5.92 0.74
CA ARG A 125 -1.31 4.65 0.51
C ARG A 125 -1.25 3.84 1.80
N PHE A 126 -1.70 2.59 1.74
CA PHE A 126 -1.65 1.68 2.90
C PHE A 126 -0.26 1.12 3.14
N LYS A 127 0.14 1.06 4.41
CA LYS A 127 1.38 0.44 4.86
C LYS A 127 1.15 -1.06 5.02
N ARG A 128 1.67 -1.85 4.09
CA ARG A 128 1.39 -3.31 4.01
C ARG A 128 2.38 -4.15 4.79
N ARG A 129 3.63 -3.70 4.91
CA ARG A 129 4.70 -4.40 5.60
C ARG A 129 5.22 -3.52 6.71
N ALA A 130 4.93 -3.90 7.95
CA ALA A 130 5.42 -3.18 9.12
C ALA A 130 6.71 -3.87 9.62
N PRO A 131 7.78 -3.13 9.94
CA PRO A 131 9.00 -3.68 10.51
C PRO A 131 8.79 -3.96 12.01
N VAL A 132 7.81 -4.78 12.34
CA VAL A 132 7.48 -5.15 13.72
C VAL A 132 7.96 -6.56 13.95
N LYS A 133 8.65 -6.78 15.08
CA LYS A 133 9.06 -8.13 15.48
C LYS A 133 7.82 -9.01 15.60
N PRO A 134 7.78 -10.14 14.89
CA PRO A 134 6.58 -10.94 14.83
C PRO A 134 6.27 -11.65 16.14
N ILE A 135 4.98 -11.90 16.34
CA ILE A 135 4.47 -12.77 17.41
C ILE A 135 4.06 -14.06 16.72
N PHE A 136 4.73 -15.16 17.07
CA PHE A 136 4.47 -16.45 16.46
C PHE A 136 3.23 -17.12 17.06
N PRO A 137 2.40 -17.81 16.24
CA PRO A 137 1.27 -18.56 16.76
C PRO A 137 1.75 -19.75 17.60
N LYS A 138 0.87 -20.22 18.50
CA LYS A 138 1.16 -21.37 19.35
C LYS A 138 1.43 -22.61 18.49
N GLY A 139 2.54 -23.30 18.76
CA GLY A 139 2.93 -24.52 18.04
C GLY A 139 3.75 -24.27 16.77
N PHE A 140 4.09 -23.01 16.46
CA PHE A 140 5.06 -22.70 15.43
C PHE A 140 6.46 -22.55 16.02
N GLU A 141 7.42 -23.25 15.42
CA GLU A 141 8.84 -23.15 15.76
C GLU A 141 9.56 -22.34 14.66
N PRO A 142 9.99 -21.10 14.95
CA PRO A 142 10.72 -20.30 13.99
C PRO A 142 12.12 -20.86 13.73
N SER A 143 12.55 -20.83 12.48
CA SER A 143 13.92 -21.14 12.06
C SER A 143 14.76 -19.86 12.08
N GLU A 144 16.02 -19.97 12.51
CA GLU A 144 16.94 -18.82 12.50
C GLU A 144 17.37 -18.40 11.09
N ASP A 145 17.19 -19.29 10.11
CA ASP A 145 17.56 -19.07 8.70
C ASP A 145 16.44 -18.38 7.89
N CYS A 146 15.39 -17.89 8.56
CA CYS A 146 14.21 -17.33 7.91
C CYS A 146 13.89 -15.91 8.39
N ASP A 147 13.51 -15.05 7.45
CA ASP A 147 13.04 -13.70 7.76
C ASP A 147 11.52 -13.67 7.90
N TYR A 148 11.07 -13.24 9.07
CA TYR A 148 9.66 -13.22 9.43
C TYR A 148 9.10 -11.80 9.42
N GLN A 149 7.99 -11.60 8.70
CA GLN A 149 7.42 -10.27 8.52
C GLN A 149 5.89 -10.26 8.74
N TRP A 150 5.37 -9.15 9.25
CA TRP A 150 3.93 -8.92 9.20
C TRP A 150 3.53 -8.29 7.88
N THR A 151 2.58 -8.95 7.20
CA THR A 151 1.93 -8.41 6.01
C THR A 151 0.46 -8.09 6.31
N VAL A 152 -0.09 -7.04 5.71
CA VAL A 152 -1.51 -6.71 5.84
C VAL A 152 -2.14 -6.68 4.46
N LEU A 153 -3.12 -7.56 4.24
CA LEU A 153 -3.89 -7.64 3.01
C LEU A 153 -5.16 -6.79 3.11
N TYR A 154 -5.02 -5.49 2.90
CA TYR A 154 -6.18 -4.59 2.86
C TYR A 154 -7.17 -5.02 1.76
N LEU A 155 -8.34 -5.50 2.16
CA LEU A 155 -9.38 -5.93 1.23
C LEU A 155 -10.08 -4.71 0.61
N LEU A 156 -9.53 -4.18 -0.48
CA LEU A 156 -10.05 -2.99 -1.17
C LEU A 156 -11.25 -3.34 -2.07
N ARG A 157 -12.31 -2.54 -1.97
CA ARG A 157 -13.52 -2.65 -2.79
C ARG A 157 -13.15 -2.44 -4.25
N GLY A 158 -13.47 -3.42 -5.09
CA GLY A 158 -13.20 -3.35 -6.52
C GLY A 158 -11.91 -4.02 -6.97
N MET A 159 -11.09 -4.49 -6.04
CA MET A 159 -9.90 -5.31 -6.33
C MET A 159 -10.14 -6.79 -6.01
N SER A 160 -9.43 -7.67 -6.71
CA SER A 160 -9.39 -9.11 -6.42
C SER A 160 -8.27 -9.41 -5.42
N LEU A 161 -8.40 -10.53 -4.69
CA LEU A 161 -7.32 -11.00 -3.82
C LEU A 161 -6.09 -11.39 -4.65
N GLY A 162 -6.30 -12.15 -5.74
CA GLY A 162 -5.27 -12.53 -6.70
C GLY A 162 -4.16 -13.41 -6.12
N LEU A 163 -4.49 -14.21 -5.09
CA LEU A 163 -3.56 -15.11 -4.40
C LEU A 163 -3.82 -16.56 -4.79
N ASP A 164 -2.79 -17.26 -5.24
CA ASP A 164 -2.77 -18.72 -5.33
C ASP A 164 -1.71 -19.29 -4.38
N VAL A 165 -2.06 -20.37 -3.68
CA VAL A 165 -1.20 -20.99 -2.67
C VAL A 165 -1.15 -22.50 -2.85
N ARG A 166 -0.01 -23.09 -2.49
CA ARG A 166 0.22 -24.53 -2.55
C ARG A 166 0.78 -25.04 -1.24
N MET A 167 0.45 -26.28 -0.91
CA MET A 167 1.05 -26.98 0.22
C MET A 167 2.28 -27.77 -0.25
N ILE A 168 3.40 -27.58 0.43
CA ILE A 168 4.66 -28.30 0.22
C ILE A 168 5.18 -28.67 1.61
N GLU A 169 5.40 -29.97 1.86
CA GLU A 169 5.93 -30.48 3.14
C GLU A 169 5.19 -29.94 4.38
N GLY A 170 3.85 -29.86 4.31
CA GLY A 170 3.01 -29.37 5.41
C GLY A 170 3.03 -27.85 5.62
N LYS A 171 3.76 -27.10 4.80
CA LYS A 171 3.80 -25.63 4.80
C LYS A 171 3.03 -25.06 3.60
N VAL A 172 2.46 -23.87 3.74
CA VAL A 172 1.66 -23.23 2.69
C VAL A 172 2.45 -22.08 2.07
N TYR A 173 2.74 -22.19 0.78
CA TYR A 173 3.54 -21.21 0.04
C TYR A 173 2.69 -20.44 -0.97
N VAL A 174 3.03 -19.18 -1.19
CA VAL A 174 2.51 -18.33 -2.27
C VAL A 174 3.05 -18.87 -3.59
N ALA A 175 2.18 -19.48 -4.38
CA ALA A 175 2.58 -20.17 -5.61
C ALA A 175 2.46 -19.27 -6.84
N ASN A 176 1.45 -18.41 -6.87
CA ASN A 176 1.25 -17.45 -7.95
C ASN A 176 0.50 -16.22 -7.44
N ILE A 177 0.72 -15.09 -8.11
CA ILE A 177 0.08 -13.82 -7.79
C ILE A 177 -0.42 -13.16 -9.07
N VAL A 178 -1.66 -12.69 -9.04
CA VAL A 178 -2.22 -11.87 -10.13
C VAL A 178 -1.63 -10.45 -10.02
N PRO A 179 -1.03 -9.88 -11.09
CA PRO A 179 -0.58 -8.49 -11.10
C PRO A 179 -1.69 -7.52 -10.71
N ASP A 180 -1.34 -6.41 -10.06
CA ASP A 180 -2.28 -5.37 -9.60
C ASP A 180 -3.36 -5.84 -8.61
N SER A 181 -3.26 -7.06 -8.08
CA SER A 181 -4.18 -7.59 -7.05
C SER A 181 -3.75 -7.23 -5.63
N ILE A 182 -4.60 -7.53 -4.64
CA ILE A 182 -4.27 -7.34 -3.21
C ILE A 182 -3.01 -8.09 -2.81
N ALA A 183 -2.86 -9.34 -3.28
CA ALA A 183 -1.65 -10.11 -3.07
C ALA A 183 -0.46 -9.53 -3.84
N GLY A 184 -0.65 -9.07 -5.08
CA GLY A 184 0.39 -8.46 -5.91
C GLY A 184 1.07 -7.24 -5.30
N MET A 185 0.36 -6.54 -4.44
CA MET A 185 0.88 -5.36 -3.76
C MET A 185 1.55 -5.66 -2.41
N SER A 186 1.41 -6.88 -1.90
CA SER A 186 1.67 -7.17 -0.49
C SER A 186 2.59 -8.37 -0.27
N LEU A 187 2.47 -9.40 -1.12
CA LEU A 187 3.15 -10.69 -1.00
C LEU A 187 4.09 -10.91 -2.17
N LEU A 188 5.02 -11.84 -2.00
CA LEU A 188 5.93 -12.32 -3.04
C LEU A 188 5.69 -13.81 -3.30
N ILE A 189 5.91 -14.24 -4.54
CA ILE A 189 5.91 -15.66 -4.89
C ILE A 189 7.06 -16.34 -4.14
N GLY A 190 6.80 -17.49 -3.55
CA GLY A 190 7.75 -18.23 -2.71
C GLY A 190 7.65 -17.92 -1.21
N GLU A 191 6.92 -16.89 -0.80
CA GLU A 191 6.68 -16.64 0.63
C GLU A 191 5.85 -17.76 1.25
N CYS A 192 6.17 -18.13 2.48
CA CYS A 192 5.41 -19.11 3.25
C CYS A 192 4.45 -18.40 4.20
N ILE A 193 3.18 -18.77 4.16
CA ILE A 193 2.16 -18.26 5.07
C ILE A 193 2.16 -19.11 6.33
N VAL A 194 2.46 -18.50 7.47
CA VAL A 194 2.49 -19.19 8.78
C VAL A 194 1.23 -18.97 9.55
N ASP A 195 0.68 -17.78 9.46
CA ASP A 195 -0.41 -17.39 10.34
C ASP A 195 -1.40 -16.49 9.60
N VAL A 196 -2.67 -16.61 9.96
CA VAL A 196 -3.70 -15.69 9.49
C VAL A 196 -4.51 -15.28 10.70
N GLU A 197 -4.42 -14.00 11.06
CA GLU A 197 -5.15 -13.42 12.19
C GLU A 197 -4.88 -14.11 13.55
N GLY A 198 -3.67 -14.65 13.76
CA GLY A 198 -3.27 -15.34 15.00
C GLY A 198 -3.52 -16.84 15.01
N GLU A 199 -4.04 -17.41 13.91
CA GLU A 199 -4.17 -18.85 13.71
C GLU A 199 -3.06 -19.42 12.80
N LEU A 200 -2.36 -20.43 13.32
CA LEU A 200 -1.38 -21.23 12.57
C LEU A 200 -2.03 -21.88 11.35
N ILE A 201 -1.43 -21.66 10.18
CA ILE A 201 -1.84 -22.22 8.91
C ILE A 201 -1.18 -23.57 8.71
N THR A 202 -2.03 -24.60 8.58
CA THR A 202 -1.62 -25.97 8.25
C THR A 202 -2.28 -26.48 6.98
N SER A 203 -3.15 -25.67 6.34
CA SER A 203 -3.90 -26.07 5.16
C SER A 203 -4.24 -24.90 4.23
N VAL A 204 -4.35 -25.21 2.93
CA VAL A 204 -4.75 -24.23 1.90
C VAL A 204 -6.17 -23.70 2.14
N SER A 205 -7.07 -24.51 2.70
CA SER A 205 -8.45 -24.11 2.97
C SER A 205 -8.54 -22.97 4.00
N GLN A 206 -7.66 -22.93 5.00
CA GLN A 206 -7.60 -21.84 5.98
C GLN A 206 -7.24 -20.51 5.30
N VAL A 207 -6.29 -20.52 4.35
CA VAL A 207 -5.92 -19.32 3.59
C VAL A 207 -7.03 -18.87 2.64
N ARG A 208 -7.89 -19.78 2.15
CA ARG A 208 -9.03 -19.39 1.32
C ARG A 208 -10.13 -18.64 2.07
N GLN A 209 -10.14 -18.69 3.40
CA GLN A 209 -11.12 -18.02 4.24
C GLN A 209 -10.67 -16.62 4.71
N LEU A 210 -9.73 -16.00 3.99
CA LEU A 210 -9.14 -14.73 4.37
C LEU A 210 -10.16 -13.60 4.57
N LYS A 211 -10.15 -13.00 5.76
CA LYS A 211 -11.08 -11.94 6.16
C LYS A 211 -10.44 -10.55 6.15
N SER A 212 -9.16 -10.40 6.46
CA SER A 212 -8.48 -9.09 6.41
C SER A 212 -6.95 -9.07 6.54
N THR A 213 -6.32 -9.95 7.30
CA THR A 213 -4.87 -9.83 7.63
C THR A 213 -4.14 -11.15 7.40
N VAL A 214 -2.92 -11.12 6.85
CA VAL A 214 -2.10 -12.32 6.56
C VAL A 214 -0.73 -12.18 7.14
N TYR A 215 -0.34 -13.11 8.01
CA TYR A 215 1.04 -13.22 8.43
C TYR A 215 1.80 -14.20 7.52
N SER A 216 2.79 -13.66 6.80
CA SER A 216 3.64 -14.42 5.89
C SER A 216 5.09 -14.20 6.25
N PHE A 217 5.91 -15.24 6.11
CA PHE A 217 7.36 -15.10 6.19
C PHE A 217 7.96 -15.34 4.81
N SER A 218 9.08 -14.68 4.57
CA SER A 218 9.84 -14.83 3.35
C SER A 218 11.06 -15.65 3.71
N VAL A 219 11.31 -16.72 2.96
CA VAL A 219 12.65 -17.31 2.93
C VAL A 219 13.36 -16.60 1.79
N PHE A 220 14.29 -15.72 2.12
CA PHE A 220 15.23 -15.21 1.13
C PHE A 220 16.41 -16.18 1.12
N ASP A 221 16.56 -16.92 0.02
CA ASP A 221 17.85 -17.50 -0.36
C ASP A 221 18.71 -16.42 -1.03
#